data_AF-A0AAN9QWT5-F1
#
_entry.id   AF-A0AAN9QWT5-F1
#
_cell.length_a   1.000
_cell.length_b   1.000
_cell.length_c   1.000
_cell.angle_alpha   90.00
_cell.angle_beta   90.00
_cell.angle_gamma   90.00
#
_symmetry.space_group_name_H-M   'P 1'
#
loop_
_entity.id
_entity.type
_entity.pdbx_description
1 polymer ?
#
loop_
_entity_poly.entity_id
_entity_poly.type
_entity_poly.pdbx_seq_one_letter_code
_entity_poly.pdbx_strand_id
1 'polypeptide(L)'
;MQTRRRAPHSLHLAEELYTFVYLHYLYSPYYQTLCDSDSLPSSLYPQRTSSSLSLSHSKELASMAETKKLPVQIFKSEDLLADSLAKYVADLSNKFTSERGAFTVCLSGGSMIDYLRKLPEPPYVDSLEWSKWQVFWLDERVVPKTDPESNYKLALDGLLSKVPIPPANVYAINDTLSAEGAADDYESRLRELVKNGVITLSPTSGFPKFDLILLGMGPDGHVASLFPGHPLVHEKKRWVAFLTDSPKLPPERITLTFPVINSCAYAAFAVTGKEEADAVHSVLGKPENPVKLPAALVHPKGGELIWFLDEDAASKL
;
A
#
# COMPACT_ATOMS: atom_id res chain seq x y z
N MET A 1 -17.18 -64.56 -17.40
CA MET A 1 -18.41 -64.17 -18.13
C MET A 1 -19.13 -63.11 -17.31
N GLN A 2 -19.05 -61.85 -17.75
CA GLN A 2 -19.85 -60.65 -17.38
C GLN A 2 -18.97 -59.40 -17.41
N THR A 3 -19.01 -58.75 -18.56
CA THR A 3 -18.47 -57.43 -18.87
C THR A 3 -19.38 -56.35 -18.28
N ARG A 4 -18.85 -55.42 -17.47
CA ARG A 4 -19.51 -54.13 -17.19
C ARG A 4 -18.85 -53.05 -18.04
N ARG A 5 -19.60 -52.54 -19.01
CA ARG A 5 -19.32 -51.29 -19.74
C ARG A 5 -19.73 -50.10 -18.85
N ARG A 6 -18.90 -49.06 -18.76
CA ARG A 6 -19.31 -47.70 -18.38
C ARG A 6 -19.34 -46.84 -19.64
N ALA A 7 -20.45 -46.13 -19.83
CA ALA A 7 -20.67 -45.11 -20.85
C ALA A 7 -20.21 -43.71 -20.34
N PRO A 8 -20.02 -42.71 -21.22
CA PRO A 8 -19.31 -41.47 -20.91
C PRO A 8 -20.22 -40.36 -20.34
N HIS A 9 -19.68 -39.53 -19.46
CA HIS A 9 -20.30 -38.29 -19.01
C HIS A 9 -19.95 -37.15 -19.97
N SER A 10 -20.92 -36.73 -20.78
CA SER A 10 -20.89 -35.50 -21.58
C SER A 10 -22.01 -34.56 -21.13
N LEU A 11 -21.81 -33.86 -20.00
CA LEU A 11 -22.73 -32.84 -19.47
C LEU A 11 -21.92 -31.88 -18.58
N HIS A 12 -20.93 -31.18 -19.17
CA HIS A 12 -20.23 -30.08 -18.48
C HIS A 12 -19.60 -29.05 -19.44
N LEU A 13 -20.07 -28.98 -20.68
CA LEU A 13 -19.53 -28.04 -21.71
C LEU A 13 -20.59 -27.10 -22.30
N ALA A 14 -21.81 -27.09 -21.77
CA ALA A 14 -22.90 -26.26 -22.28
C ALA A 14 -23.20 -25.01 -21.43
N GLU A 15 -22.70 -24.92 -20.19
CA GLU A 15 -22.96 -23.77 -19.30
C GLU A 15 -21.88 -22.67 -19.38
N GLU A 16 -20.68 -22.96 -19.89
CA GLU A 16 -19.61 -21.96 -20.00
C GLU A 16 -19.70 -21.08 -21.26
N LEU A 17 -20.46 -21.49 -22.29
CA LEU A 17 -20.59 -20.75 -23.55
C LEU A 17 -21.69 -19.66 -23.52
N TYR A 18 -22.61 -19.70 -22.55
CA TYR A 18 -23.70 -18.72 -22.47
C TYR A 18 -23.29 -17.42 -21.75
N THR A 19 -22.32 -17.49 -20.83
CA THR A 19 -21.86 -16.34 -20.04
C THR A 19 -20.89 -15.45 -20.82
N PHE A 20 -20.18 -15.99 -21.81
CA PHE A 20 -19.18 -15.24 -22.58
C PHE A 20 -19.79 -14.33 -23.66
N VAL A 21 -21.00 -14.63 -24.16
CA VAL A 21 -21.66 -13.84 -25.21
C VAL A 21 -22.40 -12.63 -24.64
N TYR A 22 -22.84 -12.67 -23.37
CA TYR A 22 -23.62 -11.59 -22.76
C TYR A 22 -22.77 -10.40 -22.27
N LEU A 23 -21.53 -10.67 -21.82
CA LEU A 23 -20.64 -9.63 -21.30
C LEU A 23 -19.95 -8.78 -22.40
N HIS A 24 -19.90 -9.28 -23.64
CA HIS A 24 -19.34 -8.51 -24.77
C HIS A 24 -20.34 -7.50 -25.37
N TYR A 25 -21.64 -7.65 -25.10
CA TYR A 25 -22.68 -6.78 -25.65
C TYR A 25 -22.91 -5.49 -24.85
N LEU A 26 -22.41 -5.40 -23.62
CA LEU A 26 -22.64 -4.25 -22.72
C LEU A 26 -21.48 -3.24 -22.66
N TYR A 27 -20.36 -3.48 -23.36
CA TYR A 27 -19.16 -2.62 -23.32
C TYR A 27 -18.56 -2.33 -24.71
N SER A 28 -19.38 -2.24 -25.76
CA SER A 28 -18.94 -1.77 -27.08
C SER A 28 -19.24 -0.27 -27.27
N PRO A 29 -18.26 0.57 -27.65
CA PRO A 29 -18.41 2.04 -27.73
C PRO A 29 -19.17 2.54 -28.98
N TYR A 30 -20.06 1.74 -29.57
CA TYR A 30 -20.74 2.05 -30.84
C TYR A 30 -22.19 2.51 -30.71
N TYR A 31 -22.68 2.83 -29.50
CA TYR A 31 -24.05 3.31 -29.26
C TYR A 31 -24.11 4.79 -28.83
N GLN A 32 -23.22 5.62 -29.39
CA GLN A 32 -23.25 7.08 -29.19
C GLN A 32 -23.36 7.82 -30.53
N THR A 33 -24.27 7.39 -31.41
CA THR A 33 -24.70 8.17 -32.56
C THR A 33 -26.08 7.70 -32.98
N LEU A 34 -26.98 8.65 -33.29
CA LEU A 34 -28.39 8.49 -33.70
C LEU A 34 -29.42 8.69 -32.58
N CYS A 35 -29.45 9.90 -32.03
CA CYS A 35 -30.70 10.53 -31.60
C CYS A 35 -30.82 11.88 -32.30
N ASP A 36 -30.96 11.84 -33.63
CA ASP A 36 -31.50 12.94 -34.42
C ASP A 36 -32.42 12.32 -35.48
N SER A 37 -33.57 12.95 -35.68
CA SER A 37 -34.68 12.65 -36.60
C SER A 37 -35.89 11.92 -36.00
N ASP A 38 -36.96 12.71 -35.93
CA ASP A 38 -38.36 12.33 -35.76
C ASP A 38 -38.81 11.25 -36.76
N SER A 39 -39.87 10.53 -36.36
CA SER A 39 -40.79 9.69 -37.14
C SER A 39 -40.57 8.17 -37.14
N LEU A 40 -41.15 7.47 -36.14
CA LEU A 40 -41.60 6.07 -36.29
C LEU A 40 -42.88 5.78 -35.44
N PRO A 41 -43.76 4.84 -35.87
CA PRO A 41 -45.18 4.80 -35.50
C PRO A 41 -45.50 4.08 -34.17
N SER A 42 -46.64 4.43 -33.58
CA SER A 42 -47.09 4.15 -32.21
C SER A 42 -47.59 2.71 -31.90
N SER A 43 -47.04 1.66 -32.53
CA SER A 43 -47.54 0.28 -32.35
C SER A 43 -46.54 -0.75 -31.79
N LEU A 44 -45.45 -0.33 -31.13
CA LEU A 44 -44.44 -1.23 -30.57
C LEU A 44 -44.05 -0.90 -29.12
N TYR A 45 -45.01 -0.58 -28.27
CA TYR A 45 -44.81 -0.62 -26.81
C TYR A 45 -45.15 -2.02 -26.28
N PRO A 46 -44.19 -2.81 -25.75
CA PRO A 46 -44.52 -3.98 -24.97
C PRO A 46 -45.06 -3.54 -23.61
N GLN A 47 -46.15 -4.18 -23.18
CA GLN A 47 -46.76 -3.96 -21.87
C GLN A 47 -45.80 -4.31 -20.73
N ARG A 48 -45.82 -3.47 -19.69
CA ARG A 48 -45.02 -3.57 -18.47
C ARG A 48 -45.46 -4.81 -17.68
N THR A 49 -44.81 -5.95 -17.87
CA THR A 49 -44.91 -7.07 -16.93
C THR A 49 -43.84 -6.89 -15.85
N SER A 50 -44.28 -6.71 -14.61
CA SER A 50 -43.41 -6.64 -13.44
C SER A 50 -42.73 -7.99 -13.19
N SER A 51 -41.44 -8.10 -13.53
CA SER A 51 -40.62 -9.24 -13.10
C SER A 51 -39.73 -8.82 -11.94
N SER A 52 -39.98 -9.43 -10.79
CA SER A 52 -39.31 -9.29 -9.48
C SER A 52 -37.85 -9.79 -9.43
N LEU A 53 -37.15 -9.83 -10.56
CA LEU A 53 -35.80 -10.39 -10.68
C LEU A 53 -34.66 -9.36 -10.50
N SER A 54 -34.97 -8.06 -10.31
CA SER A 54 -33.94 -7.02 -10.14
C SER A 54 -33.62 -6.66 -8.70
N LEU A 55 -34.41 -7.10 -7.71
CA LEU A 55 -34.22 -6.73 -6.30
C LEU A 55 -33.38 -7.72 -5.49
N SER A 56 -33.27 -8.99 -5.92
CA SER A 56 -32.48 -10.01 -5.21
C SER A 56 -30.99 -9.88 -5.51
N HIS A 57 -30.61 -9.70 -6.79
CA HIS A 57 -29.21 -9.49 -7.18
C HIS A 57 -28.62 -8.18 -6.63
N SER A 58 -29.42 -7.12 -6.54
CA SER A 58 -28.99 -5.86 -5.94
C SER A 58 -28.83 -5.95 -4.42
N LYS A 59 -29.54 -6.88 -3.75
CA LYS A 59 -29.39 -7.13 -2.31
C LYS A 59 -28.19 -8.03 -2.00
N GLU A 60 -27.87 -9.00 -2.86
CA GLU A 60 -26.64 -9.79 -2.74
C GLU A 60 -25.37 -8.96 -3.01
N LEU A 61 -25.39 -8.04 -3.97
CA LEU A 61 -24.27 -7.10 -4.19
C LEU A 61 -24.14 -6.05 -3.09
N ALA A 62 -25.26 -5.67 -2.45
CA ALA A 62 -25.26 -4.72 -1.34
C ALA A 62 -24.91 -5.36 0.02
N SER A 63 -24.87 -6.70 0.13
CA SER A 63 -24.54 -7.40 1.39
C SER A 63 -23.11 -7.94 1.48
N MET A 64 -22.20 -7.54 0.58
CA MET A 64 -20.77 -7.93 0.63
C MET A 64 -19.80 -6.78 0.93
N ALA A 65 -20.29 -5.60 1.27
CA ALA A 65 -19.47 -4.56 1.90
C ALA A 65 -19.60 -4.65 3.42
N GLU A 66 -19.25 -5.79 4.01
CA GLU A 66 -18.77 -5.77 5.38
C GLU A 66 -17.53 -4.86 5.36
N THR A 67 -17.65 -3.68 5.94
CA THR A 67 -16.52 -2.80 6.21
C THR A 67 -15.60 -3.56 7.15
N LYS A 68 -14.66 -4.32 6.58
CA LYS A 68 -13.61 -4.99 7.34
C LYS A 68 -12.90 -3.91 8.14
N LYS A 69 -13.19 -3.85 9.44
CA LYS A 69 -12.57 -2.91 10.36
C LYS A 69 -11.06 -3.10 10.21
N LEU A 70 -10.36 -2.02 9.88
CA LEU A 70 -8.91 -2.07 9.76
C LEU A 70 -8.33 -2.62 11.07
N PRO A 71 -7.34 -3.52 11.03
CA PRO A 71 -6.77 -4.05 12.25
C PRO A 71 -5.94 -2.94 12.91
N VAL A 72 -6.38 -2.53 14.09
CA VAL A 72 -5.78 -1.47 14.91
C VAL A 72 -5.37 -2.09 16.25
N GLN A 73 -4.14 -1.82 16.68
CA GLN A 73 -3.64 -2.11 18.01
C GLN A 73 -3.36 -0.78 18.73
N ILE A 74 -3.92 -0.63 19.94
CA ILE A 74 -3.77 0.58 20.77
C ILE A 74 -2.93 0.22 22.00
N PHE A 75 -1.89 1.01 22.27
CA PHE A 75 -0.93 0.78 23.34
C PHE A 75 -0.96 1.92 24.36
N LYS A 76 -0.71 1.59 25.64
CA LYS A 76 -0.71 2.58 26.74
C LYS A 76 0.46 3.56 26.68
N SER A 77 1.50 3.25 25.92
CA SER A 77 2.69 4.08 25.80
C SER A 77 3.41 3.78 24.48
N GLU A 78 4.22 4.74 24.06
CA GLU A 78 5.15 4.59 22.95
C GLU A 78 6.12 3.41 23.15
N ASP A 79 6.48 3.06 24.40
CA ASP A 79 7.38 1.95 24.66
C ASP A 79 6.77 0.58 24.37
N LEU A 80 5.51 0.38 24.78
CA LEU A 80 4.78 -0.83 24.46
C LEU A 80 4.48 -0.93 22.95
N LEU A 81 4.25 0.21 22.30
CA LEU A 81 4.11 0.26 20.85
C LEU A 81 5.41 -0.20 20.16
N ALA A 82 6.56 0.34 20.58
CA ALA A 82 7.85 -0.02 20.01
C ALA A 82 8.22 -1.49 20.22
N ASP A 83 7.94 -2.04 21.41
CA ASP A 83 8.12 -3.48 21.68
C ASP A 83 7.28 -4.34 20.71
N SER A 84 6.01 -3.98 20.52
CA SER A 84 5.09 -4.71 19.64
C SER A 84 5.47 -4.57 18.16
N LEU A 85 5.86 -3.35 17.73
CA LEU A 85 6.32 -3.10 16.37
C LEU A 85 7.61 -3.87 16.07
N ALA A 86 8.59 -3.86 16.98
CA ALA A 86 9.83 -4.62 16.80
C ALA A 86 9.55 -6.13 16.68
N LYS A 87 8.64 -6.66 17.50
CA LYS A 87 8.20 -8.06 17.38
C LYS A 87 7.58 -8.34 16.01
N TYR A 88 6.69 -7.46 15.55
CA TYR A 88 6.02 -7.59 14.25
C TYR A 88 7.02 -7.58 13.09
N VAL A 89 7.97 -6.64 13.10
CA VAL A 89 9.04 -6.56 12.10
C VAL A 89 9.92 -7.82 12.15
N ALA A 90 10.28 -8.31 13.34
CA ALA A 90 11.08 -9.51 13.52
C ALA A 90 10.36 -10.77 12.97
N ASP A 91 9.06 -10.91 13.25
CA ASP A 91 8.25 -12.03 12.75
C ASP A 91 8.20 -12.00 11.20
N LEU A 92 7.98 -10.83 10.61
CA LEU A 92 7.97 -10.67 9.15
C LEU A 92 9.35 -10.90 8.52
N SER A 93 10.41 -10.39 9.15
CA SER A 93 11.78 -10.69 8.75
C SER A 93 11.99 -12.20 8.69
N ASN A 94 11.73 -12.92 9.78
CA ASN A 94 11.91 -14.37 9.85
C ASN A 94 11.07 -15.13 8.82
N LYS A 95 9.82 -14.69 8.59
CA LYS A 95 8.95 -15.25 7.55
C LYS A 95 9.60 -15.14 6.17
N PHE A 96 9.96 -13.94 5.75
CA PHE A 96 10.47 -13.71 4.39
C PHE A 96 11.90 -14.24 4.20
N THR A 97 12.76 -14.16 5.21
CA THR A 97 14.08 -14.78 5.12
C THR A 97 14.02 -16.30 5.00
N SER A 98 13.00 -16.93 5.58
CA SER A 98 12.74 -18.37 5.44
C SER A 98 12.11 -18.74 4.09
N GLU A 99 11.11 -17.95 3.63
CA GLU A 99 10.37 -18.24 2.40
C GLU A 99 11.19 -17.96 1.13
N ARG A 100 11.98 -16.88 1.11
CA ARG A 100 12.65 -16.40 -0.11
C ARG A 100 14.13 -16.04 0.07
N GLY A 101 14.68 -16.15 1.28
CA GLY A 101 16.10 -15.84 1.54
C GLY A 101 16.44 -14.36 1.61
N ALA A 102 15.45 -13.46 1.62
CA ALA A 102 15.63 -12.02 1.72
C ALA A 102 14.43 -11.37 2.42
N PHE A 103 14.63 -10.21 3.05
CA PHE A 103 13.56 -9.40 3.64
C PHE A 103 13.69 -7.95 3.15
N THR A 104 12.70 -7.44 2.42
CA THR A 104 12.72 -6.08 1.85
C THR A 104 11.85 -5.16 2.68
N VAL A 105 12.47 -4.15 3.29
CA VAL A 105 11.80 -3.22 4.19
C VAL A 105 11.99 -1.78 3.71
N CYS A 106 10.89 -1.03 3.58
CA CYS A 106 10.91 0.41 3.34
C CYS A 106 10.67 1.16 4.64
N LEU A 107 11.55 2.11 4.94
CA LEU A 107 11.50 2.96 6.13
C LEU A 107 10.92 4.35 5.78
N SER A 108 10.01 4.83 6.62
CA SER A 108 9.74 6.25 6.78
C SER A 108 10.79 6.90 7.69
N GLY A 109 10.95 8.22 7.57
CA GLY A 109 11.68 9.00 8.56
C GLY A 109 10.85 9.36 9.80
N GLY A 110 11.25 10.45 10.47
CA GLY A 110 10.58 10.92 11.69
C GLY A 110 10.61 9.89 12.82
N SER A 111 9.56 9.89 13.65
CA SER A 111 9.44 9.02 14.84
C SER A 111 9.44 7.52 14.52
N MET A 112 9.21 7.13 13.25
CA MET A 112 9.28 5.72 12.84
C MET A 112 10.60 5.07 13.24
N ILE A 113 11.72 5.77 13.09
CA ILE A 113 13.03 5.21 13.43
C ILE A 113 13.15 4.97 14.93
N ASP A 114 12.59 5.87 15.75
CA ASP A 114 12.59 5.72 17.21
C ASP A 114 11.70 4.55 17.66
N TYR A 115 10.59 4.28 16.96
CA TYR A 115 9.75 3.11 17.24
C TYR A 115 10.46 1.78 16.95
N LEU A 116 11.51 1.78 16.13
CA LEU A 116 12.33 0.60 15.83
C LEU A 116 13.49 0.38 16.82
N ARG A 117 13.65 1.23 17.84
CA ARG A 117 14.79 1.21 18.78
C ARG A 117 15.00 -0.11 19.54
N LYS A 118 13.99 -0.98 19.59
CA LYS A 118 14.08 -2.29 20.24
C LYS A 118 14.75 -3.35 19.35
N LEU A 119 14.77 -3.15 18.02
CA LEU A 119 15.39 -4.10 17.08
C LEU A 119 16.90 -4.30 17.28
N PRO A 120 17.69 -3.25 17.59
CA PRO A 120 19.10 -3.40 17.96
C PRO A 120 19.37 -4.01 19.34
N GLU A 121 18.35 -4.39 20.11
CA GLU A 121 18.49 -4.97 21.44
C GLU A 121 18.23 -6.50 21.40
N PRO A 122 18.77 -7.28 22.37
CA PRO A 122 18.39 -8.68 22.52
C PRO A 122 16.87 -8.83 22.79
N PRO A 123 16.21 -9.86 22.25
CA PRO A 123 16.81 -10.97 21.49
C PRO A 123 16.97 -10.68 19.99
N TYR A 124 16.49 -9.55 19.48
CA TYR A 124 16.35 -9.31 18.04
C TYR A 124 17.71 -9.14 17.34
N VAL A 125 18.63 -8.37 17.95
CA VAL A 125 19.96 -8.17 17.38
C VAL A 125 20.72 -9.49 17.16
N ASP A 126 20.49 -10.48 18.02
CA ASP A 126 21.18 -11.78 17.98
C ASP A 126 20.46 -12.83 17.13
N SER A 127 19.15 -12.69 16.93
CA SER A 127 18.31 -13.73 16.31
C SER A 127 17.91 -13.45 14.86
N LEU A 128 17.94 -12.19 14.43
CA LEU A 128 17.55 -11.82 13.08
C LEU A 128 18.70 -12.03 12.08
N GLU A 129 18.35 -12.51 10.88
CA GLU A 129 19.30 -12.68 9.78
C GLU A 129 19.57 -11.35 9.05
N TRP A 130 20.26 -10.42 9.70
CA TRP A 130 20.53 -9.07 9.19
C TRP A 130 21.20 -9.02 7.81
N SER A 131 21.98 -10.04 7.45
CA SER A 131 22.59 -10.15 6.12
C SER A 131 21.59 -10.32 4.97
N LYS A 132 20.35 -10.70 5.29
CA LYS A 132 19.24 -10.87 4.34
C LYS A 132 18.30 -9.66 4.27
N TRP A 133 18.48 -8.68 5.16
CA TRP A 133 17.70 -7.44 5.12
C TRP A 133 18.15 -6.59 3.92
N GLN A 134 17.18 -6.06 3.20
CA GLN A 134 17.32 -5.14 2.07
C GLN A 134 16.52 -3.88 2.43
N VAL A 135 17.21 -2.77 2.71
CA VAL A 135 16.62 -1.57 3.32
C VAL A 135 16.47 -0.46 2.30
N PHE A 136 15.28 0.14 2.28
CA PHE A 136 14.85 1.18 1.35
C PHE A 136 14.20 2.33 2.10
N TRP A 137 14.02 3.46 1.43
CA TRP A 137 13.27 4.61 1.94
C TRP A 137 11.98 4.82 1.16
N LEU A 138 10.92 5.17 1.89
CA LEU A 138 9.66 5.63 1.29
C LEU A 138 9.79 7.03 0.71
N ASP A 139 10.49 7.90 1.40
CA ASP A 139 10.73 9.27 1.00
C ASP A 139 12.03 9.77 1.62
N GLU A 140 12.53 10.86 1.07
CA GLU A 140 13.68 11.55 1.61
C GLU A 140 13.61 13.04 1.28
N ARG A 141 14.21 13.84 2.15
CA ARG A 141 14.44 15.27 1.96
C ARG A 141 15.69 15.39 1.12
N VAL A 142 15.65 16.22 0.08
CA VAL A 142 16.79 16.39 -0.84
C VAL A 142 17.81 17.30 -0.19
N VAL A 143 18.53 16.73 0.78
CA VAL A 143 19.56 17.36 1.60
C VAL A 143 20.72 16.36 1.75
N PRO A 144 21.94 16.80 2.12
CA PRO A 144 23.05 15.89 2.36
C PRO A 144 22.69 14.80 3.38
N LYS A 145 23.21 13.58 3.22
CA LYS A 145 23.01 12.45 4.15
C LYS A 145 23.50 12.71 5.58
N THR A 146 24.30 13.74 5.80
CA THR A 146 24.77 14.17 7.13
C THR A 146 23.86 15.22 7.76
N ASP A 147 22.89 15.73 7.02
CA ASP A 147 21.95 16.76 7.46
C ASP A 147 20.96 16.18 8.49
N PRO A 148 20.66 16.89 9.60
CA PRO A 148 19.68 16.46 10.59
C PRO A 148 18.28 16.14 10.02
N GLU A 149 17.89 16.75 8.89
CA GLU A 149 16.60 16.51 8.24
C GLU A 149 16.60 15.28 7.31
N SER A 150 17.73 14.60 7.11
CA SER A 150 17.82 13.40 6.29
C SER A 150 17.25 12.18 7.01
N ASN A 151 16.28 11.53 6.38
CA ASN A 151 15.74 10.24 6.81
C ASN A 151 16.81 9.14 6.81
N TYR A 152 17.80 9.20 5.90
CA TYR A 152 18.96 8.32 5.92
C TYR A 152 19.78 8.53 7.20
N LYS A 153 20.07 9.79 7.57
CA LYS A 153 20.81 10.08 8.80
C LYS A 153 20.09 9.53 10.03
N LEU A 154 18.77 9.78 10.13
CA LEU A 154 17.94 9.25 11.22
C LEU A 154 18.05 7.74 11.30
N ALA A 155 17.83 7.03 10.19
CA ALA A 155 17.93 5.57 10.15
C ALA A 155 19.35 5.07 10.48
N LEU A 156 20.40 5.77 10.04
CA LEU A 156 21.79 5.43 10.35
C LEU A 156 22.06 5.49 11.85
N ASP A 157 21.71 6.60 12.49
CA ASP A 157 21.93 6.83 13.91
C ASP A 157 21.02 5.94 14.79
N GLY A 158 19.78 5.74 14.36
CA GLY A 158 18.75 5.03 15.12
C GLY A 158 18.87 3.51 15.02
N LEU A 159 19.20 2.98 13.84
CA LEU A 159 19.13 1.55 13.52
C LEU A 159 20.40 1.03 12.84
N LEU A 160 20.76 1.53 11.66
CA LEU A 160 21.72 0.86 10.76
C LEU A 160 23.14 0.77 11.34
N SER A 161 23.56 1.74 12.16
CA SER A 161 24.86 1.70 12.84
C SER A 161 24.93 0.71 14.00
N LYS A 162 23.79 0.14 14.41
CA LYS A 162 23.65 -0.72 15.60
C LYS A 162 23.37 -2.18 15.26
N VAL A 163 23.19 -2.51 13.98
CA VAL A 163 22.88 -3.87 13.52
C VAL A 163 23.79 -4.26 12.34
N PRO A 164 24.14 -5.56 12.17
CA PRO A 164 25.07 -6.00 11.14
C PRO A 164 24.42 -6.15 9.75
N ILE A 165 23.67 -5.15 9.28
CA ILE A 165 23.16 -5.11 7.91
C ILE A 165 24.31 -4.73 6.97
N PRO A 166 24.59 -5.53 5.92
CA PRO A 166 25.63 -5.21 4.94
C PRO A 166 25.34 -3.86 4.26
N PRO A 167 26.33 -2.95 4.13
CA PRO A 167 26.12 -1.68 3.45
C PRO A 167 25.61 -1.81 2.00
N ALA A 168 25.97 -2.90 1.32
CA ALA A 168 25.49 -3.20 -0.02
C ALA A 168 23.97 -3.47 -0.11
N ASN A 169 23.32 -3.78 1.02
CA ASN A 169 21.88 -3.99 1.11
C ASN A 169 21.11 -2.73 1.53
N VAL A 170 21.79 -1.59 1.65
CA VAL A 170 21.20 -0.31 2.05
C VAL A 170 21.07 0.57 0.82
N TYR A 171 19.86 0.69 0.29
CA TYR A 171 19.58 1.44 -0.94
C TYR A 171 19.11 2.84 -0.61
N ALA A 172 20.03 3.66 -0.12
CA ALA A 172 19.75 5.06 0.18
C ALA A 172 19.55 5.89 -1.10
N ILE A 173 18.73 6.92 -0.98
CA ILE A 173 18.50 7.92 -2.02
C ILE A 173 19.79 8.73 -2.27
N ASN A 174 19.98 9.17 -3.52
CA ASN A 174 21.15 9.94 -3.92
C ASN A 174 20.98 11.43 -3.58
N ASP A 175 21.72 11.90 -2.57
CA ASP A 175 21.71 13.26 -2.03
C ASP A 175 22.59 14.25 -2.81
N THR A 176 23.23 13.81 -3.89
CA THR A 176 24.06 14.67 -4.75
C THR A 176 23.35 15.17 -6.00
N LEU A 177 22.10 14.74 -6.21
CA LEU A 177 21.27 15.08 -7.36
C LEU A 177 20.16 16.06 -6.96
N SER A 178 19.56 16.73 -7.96
CA SER A 178 18.30 17.46 -7.76
C SER A 178 17.17 16.52 -7.36
N ALA A 179 16.06 17.05 -6.84
CA ALA A 179 14.89 16.24 -6.50
C ALA A 179 14.41 15.34 -7.66
N GLU A 180 14.36 15.88 -8.88
CA GLU A 180 14.02 15.13 -10.09
C GLU A 180 15.05 14.05 -10.40
N GLY A 181 16.35 14.40 -10.42
CA GLY A 181 17.42 13.46 -10.72
C GLY A 181 17.51 12.33 -9.69
N ALA A 182 17.30 12.64 -8.40
CA ALA A 182 17.25 11.66 -7.32
C ALA A 182 16.06 10.71 -7.48
N ALA A 183 14.89 11.21 -7.88
CA ALA A 183 13.72 10.37 -8.14
C ALA A 183 13.93 9.41 -9.32
N ASP A 184 14.54 9.90 -10.40
CA ASP A 184 14.85 9.09 -11.58
C ASP A 184 15.95 8.04 -11.30
N ASP A 185 17.00 8.41 -10.55
CA ASP A 185 18.05 7.49 -10.09
C ASP A 185 17.47 6.38 -9.20
N TYR A 186 16.64 6.76 -8.23
CA TYR A 186 16.03 5.80 -7.31
C TYR A 186 15.05 4.88 -8.03
N GLU A 187 14.20 5.39 -8.92
CA GLU A 187 13.31 4.56 -9.74
C GLU A 187 14.11 3.58 -10.61
N SER A 188 15.18 4.04 -11.25
CA SER A 188 16.06 3.20 -12.09
C SER A 188 16.70 2.08 -11.27
N ARG A 189 17.18 2.38 -10.06
CA ARG A 189 17.73 1.39 -9.14
C ARG A 189 16.68 0.37 -8.70
N LEU A 190 15.46 0.80 -8.37
CA LEU A 190 14.37 -0.13 -8.03
C LEU A 190 14.04 -1.06 -9.20
N ARG A 191 14.03 -0.55 -10.44
CA ARG A 191 13.80 -1.37 -11.65
C ARG A 191 14.90 -2.41 -11.86
N GLU A 192 16.15 -2.04 -11.62
CA GLU A 192 17.28 -2.97 -11.68
C GLU A 192 17.17 -4.05 -10.60
N LEU A 193 16.81 -3.69 -9.37
CA LEU A 193 16.63 -4.63 -8.27
C LEU A 193 15.46 -5.59 -8.51
N VAL A 194 14.40 -5.13 -9.20
CA VAL A 194 13.33 -6.02 -9.68
C VAL A 194 13.86 -6.99 -10.73
N LYS A 195 14.60 -6.49 -11.72
CA LYS A 195 15.18 -7.33 -12.79
C LYS A 195 16.13 -8.39 -12.23
N ASN A 196 16.89 -8.04 -11.19
CA ASN A 196 17.87 -8.92 -10.55
C ASN A 196 17.23 -9.82 -9.47
N GLY A 197 15.92 -9.73 -9.23
CA GLY A 197 15.18 -10.60 -8.32
C GLY A 197 15.30 -10.26 -6.83
N VAL A 198 15.87 -9.09 -6.48
CA VAL A 198 15.94 -8.62 -5.08
C VAL A 198 14.56 -8.18 -4.59
N ILE A 199 13.83 -7.45 -5.45
CA ILE A 199 12.45 -7.01 -5.21
C ILE A 199 11.53 -7.79 -6.14
N THR A 200 10.47 -8.37 -5.60
CA THR A 200 9.47 -9.08 -6.42
C THR A 200 8.60 -8.06 -7.15
N LEU A 201 8.24 -8.33 -8.40
CA LEU A 201 7.18 -7.57 -9.07
C LEU A 201 5.82 -8.19 -8.75
N SER A 202 4.85 -7.38 -8.31
CA SER A 202 3.49 -7.87 -8.07
C SER A 202 2.82 -8.24 -9.39
N PRO A 203 2.35 -9.49 -9.57
CA PRO A 203 1.67 -9.90 -10.79
C PRO A 203 0.31 -9.21 -10.96
N THR A 204 -0.30 -8.75 -9.86
CA THR A 204 -1.61 -8.10 -9.86
C THR A 204 -1.52 -6.62 -10.17
N SER A 205 -0.51 -5.92 -9.64
CA SER A 205 -0.39 -4.46 -9.78
C SER A 205 0.61 -4.04 -10.87
N GLY A 206 1.60 -4.88 -11.20
CA GLY A 206 2.71 -4.51 -12.08
C GLY A 206 3.73 -3.55 -11.45
N PHE A 207 3.69 -3.36 -10.13
CA PHE A 207 4.60 -2.51 -9.36
C PHE A 207 5.53 -3.36 -8.45
N PRO A 208 6.68 -2.83 -8.02
CA PRO A 208 7.53 -3.49 -7.04
C PRO A 208 6.73 -3.82 -5.77
N LYS A 209 6.93 -5.02 -5.24
CA LYS A 209 6.28 -5.56 -4.05
C LYS A 209 7.34 -5.72 -2.97
N PHE A 210 7.38 -4.75 -2.06
CA PHE A 210 8.15 -4.84 -0.83
C PHE A 210 7.45 -5.76 0.17
N ASP A 211 8.22 -6.44 1.01
CA ASP A 211 7.66 -7.30 2.06
C ASP A 211 6.97 -6.45 3.12
N LEU A 212 7.67 -5.44 3.63
CA LEU A 212 7.16 -4.55 4.65
C LEU A 212 7.42 -3.09 4.27
N ILE A 213 6.36 -2.28 4.38
CA ILE A 213 6.44 -0.82 4.33
C ILE A 213 6.05 -0.29 5.71
N LEU A 214 6.97 0.39 6.36
CA LEU A 214 6.77 1.03 7.66
C LEU A 214 6.40 2.49 7.45
N LEU A 215 5.21 2.88 7.90
CA LEU A 215 4.58 4.16 7.61
C LEU A 215 4.45 5.01 8.87
N GLY A 216 5.00 6.22 8.82
CA GLY A 216 4.53 7.30 9.68
C GLY A 216 3.28 7.97 9.11
N MET A 217 2.63 8.80 9.92
CA MET A 217 1.61 9.75 9.50
C MET A 217 1.86 11.05 10.25
N GLY A 218 1.75 12.19 9.58
CA GLY A 218 1.73 13.48 10.28
C GLY A 218 0.33 13.98 10.56
N PRO A 219 0.19 15.10 11.29
CA PRO A 219 -1.09 15.55 11.86
C PRO A 219 -2.08 16.05 10.79
N ASP A 220 -1.59 16.28 9.57
CA ASP A 220 -2.34 16.58 8.35
C ASP A 220 -2.75 15.32 7.58
N GLY A 221 -2.43 14.12 8.06
CA GLY A 221 -2.72 12.84 7.43
C GLY A 221 -1.83 12.51 6.21
N HIS A 222 -0.74 13.25 6.01
CA HIS A 222 0.24 12.94 4.97
C HIS A 222 0.98 11.64 5.29
N VAL A 223 1.44 10.95 4.24
CA VAL A 223 2.26 9.74 4.34
C VAL A 223 3.42 9.89 3.37
N ALA A 224 4.62 9.47 3.79
CA ALA A 224 5.85 9.73 3.03
C ALA A 224 5.90 11.24 2.70
N SER A 225 6.11 11.62 1.44
CA SER A 225 5.93 13.02 1.00
C SER A 225 4.69 13.24 0.12
N LEU A 226 3.61 12.50 0.41
CA LEU A 226 2.30 12.62 -0.25
C LEU A 226 1.35 13.43 0.65
N PHE A 227 1.21 14.73 0.33
CA PHE A 227 0.49 15.70 1.15
C PHE A 227 -0.98 15.90 0.71
N PRO A 228 -1.90 16.23 1.64
CA PRO A 228 -3.26 16.60 1.28
C PRO A 228 -3.29 17.76 0.29
N GLY A 229 -4.13 17.64 -0.75
CA GLY A 229 -4.29 18.67 -1.78
C GLY A 229 -3.14 18.74 -2.81
N HIS A 230 -2.02 18.06 -2.60
CA HIS A 230 -0.91 18.05 -3.55
C HIS A 230 -1.18 17.07 -4.71
N PRO A 231 -0.95 17.43 -6.00
CA PRO A 231 -1.28 16.58 -7.15
C PRO A 231 -0.65 15.18 -7.13
N LEU A 232 0.49 15.00 -6.47
CA LEU A 232 1.17 13.70 -6.38
C LEU A 232 0.34 12.59 -5.74
N VAL A 233 -0.67 12.91 -4.92
CA VAL A 233 -1.59 11.88 -4.38
C VAL A 233 -2.38 11.16 -5.49
N HIS A 234 -2.45 11.78 -6.68
CA HIS A 234 -3.11 11.25 -7.86
C HIS A 234 -2.16 10.56 -8.84
N GLU A 235 -0.85 10.50 -8.59
CA GLU A 235 0.11 9.77 -9.43
C GLU A 235 -0.23 8.27 -9.45
N LYS A 236 -0.27 7.66 -10.65
CA LYS A 236 -0.70 6.26 -10.87
C LYS A 236 0.30 5.42 -11.67
N LYS A 237 1.35 6.02 -12.24
CA LYS A 237 2.27 5.40 -13.20
C LYS A 237 3.69 5.34 -12.68
N ARG A 238 4.22 6.46 -12.17
CA ARG A 238 5.61 6.51 -11.66
C ARG A 238 5.76 5.62 -10.43
N TRP A 239 6.93 5.01 -10.25
CA TRP A 239 7.26 4.28 -9.03
C TRP A 239 7.71 5.26 -7.94
N VAL A 240 8.52 6.23 -8.37
CA VAL A 240 9.10 7.28 -7.54
C VAL A 240 8.77 8.63 -8.17
N ALA A 241 8.37 9.59 -7.36
CA ALA A 241 8.13 10.96 -7.76
C ALA A 241 8.94 11.93 -6.89
N PHE A 242 8.96 13.18 -7.29
CA PHE A 242 9.57 14.28 -6.54
C PHE A 242 8.60 15.45 -6.43
N LEU A 243 8.85 16.33 -5.47
CA LEU A 243 8.20 17.62 -5.30
C LEU A 243 9.23 18.64 -4.85
N THR A 244 9.03 19.89 -5.27
CA THR A 244 9.90 21.03 -4.91
C THR A 244 9.16 22.08 -4.09
N ASP A 245 7.91 21.79 -3.73
CA ASP A 245 6.92 22.67 -3.14
C ASP A 245 6.20 21.99 -1.96
N SER A 246 6.92 21.13 -1.23
CA SER A 246 6.35 20.54 -0.02
C SER A 246 5.85 21.63 0.94
N PRO A 247 4.64 21.48 1.51
CA PRO A 247 4.13 22.41 2.50
C PRO A 247 4.90 22.36 3.82
N LYS A 248 5.83 21.40 3.98
CA LYS A 248 6.71 21.25 5.14
C LYS A 248 8.16 21.33 4.70
N LEU A 249 8.97 22.10 5.43
CA LEU A 249 10.40 22.20 5.16
C LEU A 249 11.12 20.85 5.41
N PRO A 250 12.22 20.57 4.69
CA PRO A 250 12.64 21.20 3.44
C PRO A 250 11.63 20.96 2.28
N PRO A 251 11.53 21.89 1.31
CA PRO A 251 10.51 21.84 0.27
C PRO A 251 10.78 20.76 -0.79
N GLU A 252 12.06 20.48 -1.07
CA GLU A 252 12.48 19.47 -2.02
C GLU A 252 12.51 18.08 -1.40
N ARG A 253 11.73 17.18 -1.99
CA ARG A 253 11.54 15.82 -1.52
C ARG A 253 11.40 14.85 -2.68
N ILE A 254 11.68 13.61 -2.38
CA ILE A 254 11.49 12.43 -3.25
C ILE A 254 10.60 11.45 -2.48
N THR A 255 9.70 10.75 -3.16
CA THR A 255 8.74 9.84 -2.53
C THR A 255 8.37 8.67 -3.43
N LEU A 256 8.17 7.49 -2.83
CA LEU A 256 7.41 6.42 -3.43
C LEU A 256 5.97 6.89 -3.60
N THR A 257 5.34 6.43 -4.69
CA THR A 257 3.97 6.77 -5.03
C THR A 257 3.00 5.72 -4.47
N PHE A 258 1.71 6.06 -4.39
CA PHE A 258 0.69 5.09 -3.94
C PHE A 258 0.66 3.78 -4.72
N PRO A 259 0.87 3.74 -6.05
CA PRO A 259 1.03 2.47 -6.77
C PRO A 259 2.06 1.52 -6.16
N VAL A 260 3.21 2.03 -5.72
CA VAL A 260 4.26 1.23 -5.07
C VAL A 260 3.90 0.91 -3.62
N ILE A 261 3.47 1.91 -2.85
CA ILE A 261 3.08 1.74 -1.45
C ILE A 261 1.97 0.67 -1.34
N ASN A 262 0.96 0.71 -2.21
CA ASN A 262 -0.16 -0.23 -2.20
C ASN A 262 0.13 -1.55 -2.91
N SER A 263 1.37 -1.77 -3.36
CA SER A 263 1.82 -3.04 -3.96
C SER A 263 2.53 -3.94 -2.95
N CYS A 264 2.78 -3.47 -1.72
CA CYS A 264 3.48 -4.23 -0.68
C CYS A 264 2.70 -5.46 -0.18
N ALA A 265 3.42 -6.40 0.43
CA ALA A 265 2.80 -7.52 1.14
C ALA A 265 2.23 -7.09 2.49
N TYR A 266 2.98 -6.28 3.25
CA TYR A 266 2.58 -5.75 4.55
C TYR A 266 2.84 -4.25 4.61
N ALA A 267 1.87 -3.49 5.10
CA ALA A 267 2.03 -2.10 5.51
C ALA A 267 1.69 -1.98 7.00
N ALA A 268 2.54 -1.28 7.75
CA ALA A 268 2.30 -1.01 9.16
C ALA A 268 2.44 0.49 9.43
N PHE A 269 1.37 1.10 9.90
CA PHE A 269 1.42 2.44 10.47
C PHE A 269 1.85 2.36 11.93
N ALA A 270 2.75 3.25 12.34
CA ALA A 270 3.04 3.52 13.73
C ALA A 270 2.89 5.03 13.99
N VAL A 271 1.98 5.37 14.89
CA VAL A 271 1.57 6.76 15.14
C VAL A 271 1.34 6.94 16.64
N THR A 272 2.03 7.90 17.25
CA THR A 272 1.85 8.26 18.66
C THR A 272 1.56 9.75 18.80
N GLY A 273 1.01 10.15 19.93
CA GLY A 273 0.82 11.56 20.27
C GLY A 273 -0.56 12.12 19.90
N LYS A 274 -0.98 13.10 20.71
CA LYS A 274 -2.32 13.70 20.64
C LYS A 274 -2.54 14.56 19.40
N GLU A 275 -1.46 15.13 18.87
CA GLU A 275 -1.43 15.91 17.64
C GLU A 275 -1.90 15.12 16.41
N GLU A 276 -1.76 13.79 16.45
CA GLU A 276 -2.17 12.89 15.37
C GLU A 276 -3.64 12.46 15.45
N ALA A 277 -4.30 12.70 16.59
CA ALA A 277 -5.62 12.12 16.89
C ALA A 277 -6.72 12.54 15.90
N ASP A 278 -6.67 13.77 15.38
CA ASP A 278 -7.61 14.25 14.36
C ASP A 278 -7.43 13.55 13.01
N ALA A 279 -6.17 13.36 12.59
CA ALA A 279 -5.85 12.64 11.36
C ALA A 279 -6.22 11.16 11.50
N VAL A 280 -5.91 10.54 12.65
CA VAL A 280 -6.28 9.16 12.96
C VAL A 280 -7.79 8.98 12.91
N HIS A 281 -8.57 9.85 13.56
CA HIS A 281 -10.03 9.82 13.50
C HIS A 281 -10.56 10.00 12.07
N SER A 282 -9.99 10.93 11.31
CA SER A 282 -10.39 11.18 9.93
C SER A 282 -10.14 9.98 9.00
N VAL A 283 -9.10 9.18 9.27
CA VAL A 283 -8.69 8.02 8.46
C VAL A 283 -9.41 6.74 8.88
N LEU A 284 -9.52 6.48 10.18
CA LEU A 284 -10.01 5.21 10.75
C LEU A 284 -11.43 5.30 11.33
N GLY A 285 -11.91 6.50 11.63
CA GLY A 285 -13.24 6.76 12.16
C GLY A 285 -14.33 6.60 11.11
N LYS A 286 -15.56 6.95 11.49
CA LYS A 286 -16.68 6.95 10.54
C LYS A 286 -16.47 8.09 9.54
N PRO A 287 -16.67 7.86 8.24
CA PRO A 287 -16.48 8.89 7.24
C PRO A 287 -17.51 10.01 7.42
N GLU A 288 -17.10 11.12 8.03
CA GLU A 288 -17.87 12.37 8.07
C GLU A 288 -17.46 13.32 6.93
N ASN A 289 -16.27 13.11 6.35
CA ASN A 289 -15.66 14.03 5.39
C ASN A 289 -15.43 13.34 4.03
N PRO A 290 -15.88 13.92 2.89
CA PRO A 290 -15.71 13.31 1.57
C PRO A 290 -14.26 13.32 1.06
N VAL A 291 -13.40 14.22 1.57
CA VAL A 291 -11.99 14.29 1.15
C VAL A 291 -11.17 13.31 1.98
N LYS A 292 -10.61 12.29 1.32
CA LYS A 292 -9.73 11.31 1.97
C LYS A 292 -8.34 11.90 2.16
N LEU A 293 -7.86 11.87 3.41
CA LEU A 293 -6.45 12.16 3.72
C LEU A 293 -5.54 11.13 3.02
N PRO A 294 -4.29 11.49 2.67
CA PRO A 294 -3.35 10.59 2.01
C PRO A 294 -3.20 9.23 2.72
N ALA A 295 -3.17 9.20 4.05
CA ALA A 295 -3.12 7.94 4.81
C ALA A 295 -4.32 7.00 4.56
N ALA A 296 -5.51 7.55 4.31
CA ALA A 296 -6.70 6.76 3.95
C ALA A 296 -6.64 6.18 2.52
N LEU A 297 -5.64 6.59 1.72
CA LEU A 297 -5.37 6.04 0.39
C LEU A 297 -4.37 4.88 0.43
N VAL A 298 -3.77 4.60 1.59
CA VAL A 298 -2.95 3.40 1.79
C VAL A 298 -3.86 2.19 1.93
N HIS A 299 -3.81 1.33 0.92
CA HIS A 299 -4.62 0.13 0.81
C HIS A 299 -3.85 -0.93 -0.01
N PRO A 300 -2.97 -1.72 0.65
CA PRO A 300 -2.22 -2.79 -0.01
C PRO A 300 -3.14 -3.77 -0.74
N LYS A 301 -3.03 -3.83 -2.07
CA LYS A 301 -3.88 -4.67 -2.92
C LYS A 301 -3.45 -6.13 -2.81
N GLY A 302 -4.20 -6.92 -2.05
CA GLY A 302 -3.83 -8.31 -1.75
C GLY A 302 -2.68 -8.43 -0.74
N GLY A 303 -2.46 -7.38 0.04
CA GLY A 303 -1.57 -7.36 1.19
C GLY A 303 -2.34 -7.11 2.49
N GLU A 304 -1.59 -6.97 3.58
CA GLU A 304 -2.12 -6.69 4.91
C GLU A 304 -1.74 -5.27 5.33
N LEU A 305 -2.66 -4.58 5.99
CA LEU A 305 -2.45 -3.25 6.56
C LEU A 305 -2.79 -3.31 8.04
N ILE A 306 -1.91 -2.84 8.91
CA ILE A 306 -2.11 -2.75 10.36
C ILE A 306 -1.72 -1.37 10.91
N TRP A 307 -2.41 -0.94 11.95
CA TRP A 307 -2.14 0.31 12.65
C TRP A 307 -1.69 0.02 14.09
N PHE A 308 -0.55 0.59 14.47
CA PHE A 308 -0.03 0.65 15.83
C PHE A 308 -0.21 2.09 16.32
N LEU A 309 -1.07 2.28 17.33
CA LEU A 309 -1.40 3.58 17.90
C LEU A 309 -1.10 3.60 19.40
N ASP A 310 -0.72 4.73 19.97
CA ASP A 310 -0.88 4.91 21.42
C ASP A 310 -2.30 5.42 21.77
N GLU A 311 -2.60 5.48 23.07
CA GLU A 311 -3.90 5.98 23.56
C GLU A 311 -4.15 7.45 23.17
N ASP A 312 -3.09 8.27 23.07
CA ASP A 312 -3.21 9.68 22.71
C ASP A 312 -3.60 9.86 21.22
N ALA A 313 -2.92 9.17 20.31
CA ALA A 313 -3.25 9.15 18.88
C ALA A 313 -4.62 8.50 18.63
N ALA A 314 -5.03 7.53 19.45
CA ALA A 314 -6.34 6.89 19.37
C ALA A 314 -7.45 7.62 20.13
N SER A 315 -7.17 8.76 20.79
CA SER A 315 -8.10 9.41 21.74
C SER A 315 -9.45 9.87 21.16
N LYS A 316 -9.58 9.88 19.82
CA LYS A 316 -10.79 10.26 19.09
C LYS A 316 -11.49 9.09 18.37
N LEU A 317 -11.02 7.85 18.52
CA LEU A 317 -11.60 6.66 17.87
C LEU A 317 -12.86 6.11 18.55
#